data_AF-A0A6C0IXX9-F1
#
_entry.id   AF-A0A6C0IXX9-F1
#
_cell.length_a   1.000
_cell.length_b   1.000
_cell.length_c   1.000
_cell.angle_alpha   90.00
_cell.angle_beta   90.00
_cell.angle_gamma   90.00
#
_symmetry.space_group_name_H-M   'P 1'
#
loop_
_entity.id
_entity.type
_entity.pdbx_description
1 polymer ?
#
loop_
_entity_poly.entity_id
_entity_poly.type
_entity_poly.pdbx_seq_one_letter_code
_entity_poly.pdbx_strand_id
1 'polypeptide(L)'
;MVGKIYIASMNMRGKWAESIDNNSIKINVTSSQSKKSQNRISFSPMQEIIGGYKGYWNFESYWQSGKVYESISHEITKKWWKQLKEPKRRYPNSKGKKVLYAQFDDFKDEKMDYIVSRKKIYIPEYYNLIKDTERISFWKQKLKEGHNLVVYDFDGPRTDMGDVICLELTLELLIEKINDTTYPFGHGYIVAASIMNIMPEQYLK
;
A
#
# COMPACT_ATOMS: atom_id res chain seq x y z
N MET A 1 -12.00 25.21 9.28
CA MET A 1 -12.17 23.81 9.73
C MET A 1 -11.12 22.96 9.02
N VAL A 2 -10.54 21.97 9.67
CA VAL A 2 -9.64 21.01 9.00
C VAL A 2 -10.47 20.12 8.08
N GLY A 3 -9.95 19.82 6.88
CA GLY A 3 -10.62 18.95 5.93
C GLY A 3 -10.68 17.49 6.40
N LYS A 4 -11.48 16.69 5.71
CA LYS A 4 -11.61 15.24 5.90
C LYS A 4 -10.79 14.47 4.87
N ILE A 5 -10.38 13.25 5.21
CA ILE A 5 -9.83 12.31 4.23
C ILE A 5 -10.80 11.16 4.02
N TYR A 6 -10.95 10.77 2.76
CA TYR A 6 -11.66 9.60 2.32
C TYR A 6 -10.68 8.63 1.65
N ILE A 7 -10.94 7.33 1.78
CA ILE A 7 -10.23 6.26 1.08
C ILE A 7 -11.18 5.61 0.08
N ALA A 8 -10.73 5.47 -1.16
CA ALA A 8 -11.52 4.99 -2.28
C ALA A 8 -10.79 3.91 -3.04
N SER A 9 -11.52 2.88 -3.48
CA SER A 9 -10.99 1.92 -4.43
C SER A 9 -11.24 2.34 -5.88
N MET A 10 -10.38 1.84 -6.76
CA MET A 10 -10.54 1.95 -8.20
C MET A 10 -10.09 0.68 -8.91
N ASN A 11 -10.59 0.47 -10.11
CA ASN A 11 -10.08 -0.58 -10.99
C ASN A 11 -9.03 0.00 -11.94
N MET A 12 -7.97 -0.76 -12.23
CA MET A 12 -6.92 -0.35 -13.17
C MET A 12 -7.47 -0.02 -14.56
N ARG A 13 -8.53 -0.72 -14.96
CA ARG A 13 -9.37 -0.38 -16.11
C ARG A 13 -10.81 -0.39 -15.62
N GLY A 14 -11.58 0.64 -15.95
CA GLY A 14 -12.99 0.74 -15.60
C GLY A 14 -13.27 1.64 -14.41
N LYS A 15 -14.26 1.25 -13.60
CA LYS A 15 -14.90 2.11 -12.60
C LYS A 15 -13.96 2.51 -11.46
N TRP A 16 -14.07 3.77 -11.06
CA TRP A 16 -13.52 4.32 -9.82
C TRP A 16 -14.70 4.55 -8.88
N ALA A 17 -14.49 4.37 -7.57
CA ALA A 17 -15.53 4.74 -6.61
C ALA A 17 -15.90 6.21 -6.76
N GLU A 18 -17.18 6.51 -6.57
CA GLU A 18 -17.64 7.90 -6.53
C GLU A 18 -17.18 8.55 -5.22
N SER A 19 -16.80 9.83 -5.31
CA SER A 19 -16.37 10.57 -4.13
C SER A 19 -17.59 10.86 -3.25
N ILE A 20 -17.48 10.67 -1.93
CA ILE A 20 -18.53 11.07 -0.99
C ILE A 20 -18.76 12.58 -1.08
N ASP A 21 -17.69 13.36 -1.25
CA ASP A 21 -17.76 14.80 -1.49
C ASP A 21 -17.17 15.13 -2.86
N ASN A 22 -18.00 15.67 -3.75
CA ASN A 22 -17.61 16.02 -5.12
C ASN A 22 -16.59 17.16 -5.20
N ASN A 23 -16.44 17.95 -4.13
CA ASN A 23 -15.44 19.02 -4.05
C ASN A 23 -14.09 18.54 -3.49
N SER A 24 -13.98 17.27 -3.11
CA SER A 24 -12.73 16.70 -2.60
C SER A 24 -11.65 16.62 -3.68
N ILE A 25 -10.41 16.92 -3.29
CA ILE A 25 -9.24 16.77 -4.15
C ILE A 25 -8.91 15.28 -4.29
N LYS A 26 -8.84 14.80 -5.53
CA LYS A 26 -8.52 13.40 -5.84
C LYS A 26 -7.00 13.18 -5.79
N ILE A 27 -6.57 12.19 -5.01
CA ILE A 27 -5.18 11.78 -4.85
C ILE A 27 -5.06 10.33 -5.31
N ASN A 28 -4.60 10.12 -6.55
CA ASN A 28 -4.21 8.79 -6.99
C ASN A 28 -2.82 8.47 -6.42
N VAL A 29 -2.65 7.33 -5.75
CA VAL A 29 -1.37 6.89 -5.15
C VAL A 29 -0.74 5.71 -5.89
N THR A 30 -1.33 5.27 -6.99
CA THR A 30 -0.92 4.03 -7.67
C THR A 30 0.14 4.26 -8.75
N SER A 31 0.75 3.15 -9.16
CA SER A 31 1.75 3.10 -10.23
C SER A 31 1.20 3.35 -11.64
N SER A 32 -0.13 3.41 -11.83
CA SER A 32 -0.75 3.66 -13.15
C SER A 32 -0.70 5.12 -13.59
N GLN A 33 -0.29 6.03 -12.71
CA GLN A 33 -0.07 7.42 -13.06
C GLN A 33 1.15 7.62 -13.97
N SER A 34 1.22 8.79 -14.61
CA SER A 34 2.43 9.22 -15.33
C SER A 34 3.68 9.11 -14.45
N LYS A 35 4.82 8.72 -15.05
CA LYS A 35 6.13 8.66 -14.37
C LYS A 35 6.56 10.00 -13.76
N LYS A 36 6.02 11.12 -14.25
CA LYS A 36 6.29 12.47 -13.74
C LYS A 36 5.34 12.89 -12.60
N SER A 37 4.33 12.07 -12.27
CA SER A 37 3.42 12.38 -11.16
C SER A 37 4.17 12.35 -9.84
N GLN A 38 4.12 13.46 -9.10
CA GLN A 38 4.71 13.55 -7.77
C GLN A 38 4.08 12.54 -6.81
N ASN A 39 2.77 12.29 -6.90
CA ASN A 39 2.13 11.25 -6.10
C ASN A 39 2.66 9.85 -6.43
N ARG A 40 2.94 9.56 -7.71
CA ARG A 40 3.55 8.28 -8.08
C ARG A 40 4.96 8.17 -7.51
N ILE A 41 5.76 9.22 -7.66
CA ILE A 41 7.14 9.24 -7.19
C ILE A 41 7.19 9.02 -5.68
N SER A 42 6.29 9.62 -4.92
CA SER A 42 6.29 9.50 -3.45
C SER A 42 5.54 8.28 -2.92
N PHE A 43 4.50 7.81 -3.60
CA PHE A 43 3.54 6.85 -3.02
C PHE A 43 3.32 5.56 -3.81
N SER A 44 3.99 5.34 -4.94
CA SER A 44 3.90 4.04 -5.60
C SER A 44 4.93 3.09 -4.99
N PRO A 45 4.56 1.94 -4.41
CA PRO A 45 5.53 0.94 -3.94
C PRO A 45 6.36 0.36 -5.10
N MET A 46 5.89 0.53 -6.34
CA MET A 46 6.59 0.13 -7.56
C MET A 46 7.58 1.18 -8.07
N GLN A 47 7.68 2.36 -7.44
CA GLN A 47 8.60 3.41 -7.85
C GLN A 47 10.05 2.99 -7.53
N GLU A 48 10.97 3.30 -8.44
CA GLU A 48 12.41 3.08 -8.20
C GLU A 48 12.88 3.85 -6.97
N ILE A 49 13.68 3.20 -6.13
CA ILE A 49 14.37 3.82 -5.00
C ILE A 49 15.85 3.85 -5.36
N ILE A 50 16.46 5.04 -5.36
CA ILE A 50 17.89 5.21 -5.66
C ILE A 50 18.71 4.44 -4.62
N GLY A 51 19.59 3.55 -5.07
CA GLY A 51 20.34 2.63 -4.19
C GLY A 51 19.55 1.39 -3.75
N GLY A 52 18.27 1.30 -4.11
CA GLY A 52 17.37 0.22 -3.74
C GLY A 52 16.80 0.31 -2.33
N TYR A 53 15.95 -0.64 -2.00
CA TYR A 53 15.33 -0.79 -0.69
C TYR A 53 15.68 -2.17 -0.11
N LYS A 54 16.51 -2.20 0.94
CA LYS A 54 17.01 -3.44 1.55
C LYS A 54 17.62 -4.43 0.55
N GLY A 55 18.33 -3.92 -0.46
CA GLY A 55 18.93 -4.72 -1.53
C GLY A 55 17.99 -5.12 -2.67
N TYR A 56 16.76 -4.60 -2.69
CA TYR A 56 15.78 -4.78 -3.77
C TYR A 56 15.61 -3.50 -4.59
N TRP A 57 15.16 -3.60 -5.84
CA TRP A 57 15.04 -2.43 -6.72
C TRP A 57 14.01 -1.38 -6.23
N ASN A 58 12.92 -1.85 -5.62
CA ASN A 58 11.89 -1.01 -5.01
C ASN A 58 11.24 -1.74 -3.83
N PHE A 59 10.35 -1.03 -3.13
CA PHE A 59 9.61 -1.56 -2.00
C PHE A 59 8.73 -2.78 -2.38
N GLU A 60 8.04 -2.72 -3.52
CA GLU A 60 7.20 -3.84 -4.01
C GLU A 60 8.03 -5.12 -4.17
N SER A 61 9.26 -5.03 -4.66
CA SER A 61 10.14 -6.18 -4.85
C SER A 61 10.57 -6.79 -3.52
N TYR A 62 10.84 -5.96 -2.50
CA TYR A 62 11.10 -6.42 -1.13
C TYR A 62 9.86 -7.10 -0.53
N TRP A 63 8.68 -6.49 -0.65
CA TRP A 63 7.46 -7.06 -0.11
C TRP A 63 7.10 -8.40 -0.75
N GLN A 64 7.22 -8.50 -2.08
CA GLN A 64 6.90 -9.71 -2.81
C GLN A 64 7.96 -10.82 -2.62
N SER A 65 9.20 -10.46 -2.30
CA SER A 65 10.26 -11.44 -2.06
C SER A 65 10.05 -12.25 -0.80
N GLY A 66 9.37 -11.70 0.20
CA GLY A 66 9.07 -12.41 1.43
C GLY A 66 8.00 -13.50 1.29
N LYS A 67 7.26 -13.55 0.16
CA LYS A 67 6.18 -14.52 -0.03
C LYS A 67 6.74 -15.91 -0.34
N VAL A 68 6.37 -16.89 0.47
CA VAL A 68 6.68 -18.31 0.23
C VAL A 68 5.47 -18.97 -0.42
N TYR A 69 5.70 -19.56 -1.59
CA TYR A 69 4.66 -20.21 -2.38
C TYR A 69 4.74 -21.73 -2.26
N GLU A 70 3.61 -22.40 -2.40
CA GLU A 70 3.58 -23.86 -2.52
C GLU A 70 4.38 -24.33 -3.74
N SER A 71 5.09 -25.45 -3.57
CA SER A 71 5.86 -26.11 -4.65
C SER A 71 6.91 -25.22 -5.35
N ILE A 72 7.31 -24.10 -4.76
CA ILE A 72 8.38 -23.23 -5.29
C ILE A 72 9.37 -22.94 -4.17
N SER A 73 10.66 -23.18 -4.43
CA SER A 73 11.71 -22.85 -3.47
C SER A 73 11.76 -21.33 -3.20
N HIS A 74 11.73 -20.96 -1.92
CA HIS A 74 11.82 -19.57 -1.48
C HIS A 74 13.15 -18.91 -1.90
N GLU A 75 14.24 -19.66 -1.90
CA GLU A 75 15.55 -19.16 -2.33
C GLU A 75 15.55 -18.77 -3.82
N ILE A 76 14.84 -19.51 -4.65
CA ILE A 76 14.70 -19.22 -6.08
C ILE A 76 13.93 -17.92 -6.28
N THR A 77 12.81 -17.74 -5.58
CA THR A 77 12.00 -16.51 -5.71
C THR A 77 12.75 -15.31 -5.16
N LYS A 78 13.40 -15.42 -3.99
CA LYS A 78 14.23 -14.36 -3.40
C LYS A 78 15.35 -13.92 -4.33
N LYS A 79 16.12 -14.86 -4.89
CA LYS A 79 17.20 -14.56 -5.84
C LYS A 79 16.67 -13.79 -7.04
N TRP A 80 15.53 -14.21 -7.60
CA TRP A 80 14.90 -13.51 -8.73
C TRP A 80 14.51 -12.07 -8.39
N TRP A 81 13.86 -11.84 -7.23
CA TRP A 81 13.47 -10.50 -6.80
C TRP A 81 14.66 -9.57 -6.56
N LYS A 82 15.79 -10.07 -6.01
CA LYS A 82 17.02 -9.29 -5.80
C LYS A 82 17.70 -8.88 -7.11
N GLN A 83 17.50 -9.64 -8.19
CA GLN A 83 18.13 -9.37 -9.48
C GLN A 83 17.35 -8.36 -10.34
N LEU A 84 16.11 -8.02 -9.98
CA LEU A 84 15.30 -7.09 -10.75
C LEU A 84 15.94 -5.71 -10.86
N LYS A 85 15.73 -5.07 -12.01
CA LYS A 85 16.09 -3.66 -12.31
C LYS A 85 14.90 -2.89 -12.89
N GLU A 86 13.71 -3.47 -12.74
CA GLU A 86 12.45 -2.92 -13.23
C GLU A 86 11.31 -3.40 -12.33
N PRO A 87 10.15 -2.70 -12.30
CA PRO A 87 9.08 -3.07 -11.42
C PRO A 87 8.36 -4.33 -11.91
N LYS A 88 8.12 -5.29 -11.01
CA LYS A 88 7.24 -6.44 -11.26
C LYS A 88 6.20 -6.54 -10.14
N ARG A 89 4.98 -6.96 -10.51
CA ARG A 89 3.84 -7.13 -9.57
C ARG A 89 3.75 -8.53 -8.95
N ARG A 90 4.41 -9.51 -9.56
CA ARG A 90 4.38 -10.92 -9.14
C ARG A 90 5.59 -11.67 -9.69
N TYR A 91 5.92 -12.77 -9.03
CA TYR A 91 6.85 -13.75 -9.57
C TYR A 91 6.17 -14.50 -10.75
N PRO A 92 6.83 -14.67 -11.91
CA PRO A 92 6.19 -15.26 -13.09
C PRO A 92 5.56 -16.63 -12.86
N ASN A 93 6.23 -17.50 -12.09
CA ASN A 93 5.78 -18.87 -11.86
C ASN A 93 4.84 -19.03 -10.65
N SER A 94 4.48 -17.93 -9.96
CA SER A 94 3.56 -18.01 -8.81
C SER A 94 2.08 -17.92 -9.18
N LYS A 95 1.73 -17.77 -10.46
CA LYS A 95 0.32 -17.69 -10.89
C LYS A 95 -0.41 -19.00 -10.52
N GLY A 96 -1.50 -18.86 -9.78
CA GLY A 96 -2.31 -20.00 -9.31
C GLY A 96 -1.69 -20.76 -8.13
N LYS A 97 -0.56 -20.31 -7.59
CA LYS A 97 0.08 -20.91 -6.42
C LYS A 97 -0.40 -20.26 -5.14
N LYS A 98 -0.70 -21.07 -4.13
CA LYS A 98 -1.00 -20.60 -2.78
C LYS A 98 0.25 -19.99 -2.14
N VAL A 99 0.09 -18.84 -1.50
CA VAL A 99 1.08 -18.30 -0.55
C VAL A 99 0.89 -19.03 0.77
N LEU A 100 1.93 -19.70 1.26
CA LEU A 100 1.89 -20.47 2.50
C LEU A 100 2.09 -19.57 3.72
N TYR A 101 3.04 -18.66 3.63
CA TYR A 101 3.40 -17.69 4.67
C TYR A 101 4.32 -16.62 4.05
N ALA A 102 4.66 -15.60 4.84
CA ALA A 102 5.70 -14.65 4.54
C ALA A 102 6.90 -14.84 5.49
N GLN A 103 8.10 -14.59 4.99
CA GLN A 103 9.36 -14.69 5.74
C GLN A 103 10.39 -13.73 5.12
N PHE A 104 10.92 -12.81 5.92
CA PHE A 104 11.82 -11.75 5.46
C PHE A 104 13.24 -11.97 5.96
N ASP A 105 14.23 -11.38 5.29
CA ASP A 105 15.66 -11.57 5.64
C ASP A 105 15.97 -11.08 7.08
N ASP A 106 15.30 -10.02 7.53
CA ASP A 106 15.42 -9.48 8.90
C ASP A 106 14.76 -10.37 9.97
N PHE A 107 13.90 -11.32 9.55
CA PHE A 107 13.12 -12.21 10.40
C PHE A 107 13.21 -13.65 9.88
N LYS A 108 14.44 -14.11 9.63
CA LYS A 108 14.72 -15.38 8.93
C LYS A 108 14.11 -16.62 9.59
N ASP A 109 13.89 -16.59 10.91
CA ASP A 109 13.37 -17.74 11.67
C ASP A 109 11.84 -17.64 11.90
N GLU A 110 11.20 -16.59 11.39
CA GLU A 110 9.80 -16.29 11.65
C GLU A 110 8.94 -16.48 10.39
N LYS A 111 7.95 -17.37 10.49
CA LYS A 111 6.91 -17.56 9.46
C LYS A 111 5.68 -16.79 9.87
N MET A 112 5.29 -15.82 9.05
CA MET A 112 4.17 -14.92 9.34
C MET A 112 3.01 -15.24 8.41
N ASP A 113 1.79 -15.23 8.94
CA ASP A 113 0.61 -15.16 8.09
C ASP A 113 0.47 -13.77 7.44
N TYR A 114 -0.61 -13.60 6.69
CA TYR A 114 -0.88 -12.36 5.97
C TYR A 114 -1.09 -11.14 6.89
N ILE A 115 -1.82 -11.28 7.99
CA ILE A 115 -2.11 -10.18 8.92
C ILE A 115 -0.84 -9.83 9.69
N VAL A 116 -0.16 -10.84 10.25
CA VAL A 116 1.08 -10.66 11.02
C VAL A 116 2.15 -9.99 10.17
N SER A 117 2.39 -10.47 8.95
CA SER A 117 3.40 -9.88 8.06
C SER A 117 3.06 -8.44 7.66
N ARG A 118 1.78 -8.13 7.46
CA ARG A 118 1.36 -6.76 7.16
C ARG A 118 1.60 -5.83 8.35
N LYS A 119 1.18 -6.24 9.55
CA LYS A 119 1.32 -5.46 10.79
C LYS A 119 2.78 -5.26 11.19
N LYS A 120 3.58 -6.31 11.08
CA LYS A 120 4.98 -6.33 11.53
C LYS A 120 5.95 -5.75 10.51
N ILE A 121 5.69 -5.94 9.21
CA ILE A 121 6.61 -5.59 8.13
C ILE A 121 6.02 -4.50 7.23
N TYR A 122 4.96 -4.82 6.47
CA TYR A 122 4.50 -3.95 5.38
C TYR A 122 4.20 -2.52 5.85
N ILE A 123 3.39 -2.37 6.91
CA ILE A 123 2.94 -1.06 7.36
C ILE A 123 4.07 -0.23 7.96
N PRO A 124 4.87 -0.72 8.94
CA PRO A 124 5.97 0.05 9.48
C PRO A 124 7.00 0.44 8.43
N GLU A 125 7.40 -0.51 7.57
CA GLU A 125 8.41 -0.30 6.54
C GLU A 125 7.94 0.72 5.49
N TYR A 126 6.68 0.60 5.04
CA TYR A 126 6.12 1.52 4.06
C TYR A 126 5.84 2.92 4.65
N TYR A 127 5.33 3.00 5.87
CA TYR A 127 5.16 4.27 6.58
C TYR A 127 6.48 5.01 6.70
N ASN A 128 7.53 4.34 7.17
CA ASN A 128 8.87 4.92 7.30
C ASN A 128 9.45 5.37 5.95
N LEU A 129 9.11 4.69 4.86
CA LEU A 129 9.52 5.08 3.52
C LEU A 129 8.90 6.42 3.07
N ILE A 130 7.64 6.70 3.43
CA ILE A 130 6.89 7.84 2.88
C ILE A 130 6.72 9.03 3.82
N LYS A 131 6.81 8.82 5.14
CA LYS A 131 6.35 9.79 6.17
C LYS A 131 7.02 11.16 6.07
N ASP A 132 8.29 11.19 5.65
CA ASP A 132 9.11 12.39 5.57
C ASP A 132 9.19 12.97 4.14
N THR A 133 8.41 12.43 3.20
CA THR A 133 8.38 12.96 1.83
C THR A 133 7.72 14.32 1.79
N GLU A 134 8.22 15.23 0.94
CA GLU A 134 7.61 16.54 0.70
C GLU A 134 6.12 16.43 0.32
N ARG A 135 5.75 15.32 -0.33
CA ARG A 135 4.38 15.09 -0.76
C ARG A 135 3.42 14.82 0.39
N ILE A 136 3.86 14.16 1.46
CA ILE A 136 3.07 14.05 2.70
C ILE A 136 2.84 15.44 3.29
N SER A 137 3.89 16.25 3.42
CA SER A 137 3.78 17.62 3.95
C SER A 137 2.85 18.50 3.12
N PHE A 138 2.93 18.41 1.79
CA PHE A 138 2.04 19.11 0.87
C PHE A 138 0.56 18.76 1.11
N TRP A 139 0.23 17.47 1.21
CA TRP A 139 -1.15 17.06 1.42
C TRP A 139 -1.66 17.35 2.83
N LYS A 140 -0.80 17.24 3.85
CA LYS A 140 -1.10 17.70 5.21
C LYS A 140 -1.48 19.16 5.22
N GLN A 141 -0.74 20.00 4.49
CA GLN A 141 -1.05 21.42 4.37
C GLN A 141 -2.41 21.67 3.70
N LYS A 142 -2.71 20.97 2.60
CA LYS A 142 -4.03 21.08 1.94
C LYS A 142 -5.18 20.67 2.85
N LEU A 143 -5.00 19.63 3.65
CA LEU A 143 -5.98 19.22 4.65
C LEU A 143 -6.20 20.30 5.72
N LYS A 144 -5.11 20.90 6.22
CA LYS A 144 -5.16 22.01 7.20
C LYS A 144 -5.86 23.26 6.67
N GLU A 145 -5.72 23.53 5.37
CA GLU A 145 -6.43 24.61 4.65
C GLU A 145 -7.94 24.36 4.50
N GLY A 146 -8.43 23.18 4.92
CA GLY A 146 -9.84 22.83 4.90
C GLY A 146 -10.27 22.05 3.66
N HIS A 147 -9.33 21.65 2.80
CA HIS A 147 -9.67 20.82 1.64
C HIS A 147 -9.91 19.38 2.06
N ASN A 148 -11.05 18.84 1.65
CA ASN A 148 -11.29 17.41 1.71
C ASN A 148 -10.45 16.67 0.65
N LEU A 149 -9.95 15.49 0.99
CA LEU A 149 -9.06 14.70 0.13
C LEU A 149 -9.63 13.29 -0.06
N VAL A 150 -9.57 12.74 -1.27
CA VAL A 150 -9.91 11.33 -1.54
C VAL A 150 -8.70 10.60 -2.08
N VAL A 151 -8.21 9.62 -1.34
CA VAL A 151 -7.08 8.77 -1.73
C VAL A 151 -7.58 7.57 -2.51
N TYR A 152 -7.12 7.39 -3.75
CA TYR A 152 -7.50 6.29 -4.63
C TYR A 152 -6.40 5.23 -4.75
N ASP A 153 -6.78 3.98 -4.48
CA ASP A 153 -5.92 2.79 -4.59
C ASP A 153 -6.66 1.64 -5.33
N PHE A 154 -5.91 0.70 -5.90
CA PHE A 154 -6.50 -0.56 -6.40
C PHE A 154 -7.00 -1.46 -5.27
N ASP A 155 -6.29 -1.40 -4.14
CA ASP A 155 -6.53 -2.17 -2.92
C ASP A 155 -7.26 -1.32 -1.86
N GLY A 156 -8.09 -0.38 -2.29
CA GLY A 156 -8.99 0.39 -1.42
C GLY A 156 -10.22 -0.41 -0.99
N PRO A 157 -11.14 0.20 -0.22
CA PRO A 157 -12.31 -0.49 0.33
C PRO A 157 -13.25 -1.00 -0.76
N ARG A 158 -13.87 -2.15 -0.52
CA ARG A 158 -14.86 -2.77 -1.41
C ARG A 158 -16.10 -3.20 -0.64
N THR A 159 -17.24 -3.29 -1.32
CA THR A 159 -18.42 -4.00 -0.78
C THR A 159 -18.14 -5.49 -0.72
N ASP A 160 -18.99 -6.27 -0.03
CA ASP A 160 -18.93 -7.74 -0.01
C ASP A 160 -19.07 -8.38 -1.41
N MET A 161 -19.69 -7.65 -2.35
CA MET A 161 -19.81 -8.05 -3.75
C MET A 161 -18.56 -7.70 -4.59
N GLY A 162 -17.57 -7.04 -3.98
CA GLY A 162 -16.33 -6.60 -4.61
C GLY A 162 -16.41 -5.27 -5.35
N ASP A 163 -17.52 -4.54 -5.22
CA ASP A 163 -17.70 -3.24 -5.87
C ASP A 163 -16.81 -2.18 -5.26
N VAL A 164 -16.39 -1.22 -6.10
CA VAL A 164 -15.57 -0.11 -5.65
C VAL A 164 -16.38 0.88 -4.82
N ILE A 165 -15.88 1.25 -3.64
CA ILE A 165 -16.53 2.21 -2.74
C ILE A 165 -15.54 3.24 -2.20
N CYS A 166 -16.09 4.31 -1.64
CA CYS A 166 -15.38 5.39 -0.98
C CYS A 166 -15.91 5.51 0.45
N LEU A 167 -15.02 5.60 1.44
CA LEU A 167 -15.35 5.68 2.86
C LEU A 167 -14.56 6.82 3.51
N GLU A 168 -15.13 7.48 4.52
CA GLU A 168 -14.38 8.41 5.38
C GLU A 168 -13.31 7.62 6.15
N LEU A 169 -12.08 8.12 6.15
CA LEU A 169 -10.98 7.48 6.86
C LEU A 169 -11.11 7.76 8.36
N THR A 170 -11.31 6.71 9.15
CA THR A 170 -11.28 6.78 10.61
C THR A 170 -10.28 5.79 11.18
N LEU A 171 -9.94 5.96 12.46
CA LEU A 171 -9.07 5.00 13.15
C LEU A 171 -9.72 3.61 13.21
N GLU A 172 -11.02 3.56 13.43
CA GLU A 172 -11.82 2.34 13.49
C GLU A 172 -11.81 1.61 12.15
N LEU A 173 -11.97 2.33 11.04
CA LEU A 173 -11.88 1.75 9.70
C LEU A 173 -10.50 1.13 9.44
N LEU A 174 -9.42 1.79 9.88
CA LEU A 174 -8.07 1.26 9.74
C LEU A 174 -7.87 -0.04 10.54
N ILE A 175 -8.35 -0.07 11.78
CA ILE A 175 -8.31 -1.26 12.66
C ILE A 175 -9.16 -2.40 12.09
N GLU A 176 -10.32 -2.10 11.51
CA GLU A 176 -11.15 -3.10 10.84
C GLU A 176 -10.42 -3.67 9.61
N LYS A 177 -10.02 -2.81 8.67
CA LYS A 177 -9.50 -3.24 7.37
C LYS A 177 -8.13 -3.90 7.42
N ILE A 178 -7.30 -3.58 8.41
CA ILE A 178 -6.01 -4.26 8.57
C ILE A 178 -6.18 -5.74 8.98
N ASN A 179 -7.25 -6.06 9.71
CA ASN A 179 -7.57 -7.40 10.17
C ASN A 179 -8.49 -8.16 9.19
N ASP A 180 -9.07 -7.47 8.22
CA ASP A 180 -9.85 -8.08 7.14
C ASP A 180 -8.92 -8.81 6.13
N THR A 181 -9.28 -10.07 5.84
CA THR A 181 -8.58 -10.92 4.86
C THR A 181 -9.36 -11.11 3.57
N THR A 182 -10.60 -10.61 3.51
CA THR A 182 -11.47 -10.67 2.33
C THR A 182 -10.92 -9.81 1.20
N TYR A 183 -10.41 -8.63 1.55
CA TYR A 183 -9.79 -7.70 0.63
C TYR A 183 -8.39 -7.28 1.10
N PRO A 184 -7.47 -6.94 0.17
CA PRO A 184 -6.17 -6.43 0.54
C PRO A 184 -6.28 -5.06 1.23
N PHE A 185 -5.41 -4.79 2.19
CA PHE A 185 -5.15 -3.48 2.76
C PHE A 185 -3.98 -2.87 1.99
N GLY A 186 -4.30 -2.02 1.01
CA GLY A 186 -3.33 -1.35 0.16
C GLY A 186 -2.52 -0.25 0.83
N HIS A 187 -1.49 0.23 0.14
CA HIS A 187 -0.67 1.35 0.61
C HIS A 187 -1.46 2.66 0.71
N GLY A 188 -2.55 2.81 -0.05
CA GLY A 188 -3.44 3.97 0.04
C GLY A 188 -4.00 4.22 1.43
N TYR A 189 -4.28 3.18 2.21
CA TYR A 189 -4.68 3.33 3.62
C TYR A 189 -3.56 3.98 4.45
N ILE A 190 -2.32 3.56 4.23
CA ILE A 190 -1.14 4.08 4.94
C ILE A 190 -0.87 5.53 4.53
N VAL A 191 -0.99 5.86 3.25
CA VAL A 191 -0.87 7.25 2.76
C VAL A 191 -1.95 8.13 3.40
N ALA A 192 -3.20 7.70 3.37
CA ALA A 192 -4.32 8.43 3.94
C ALA A 192 -4.14 8.66 5.46
N ALA A 193 -3.78 7.61 6.21
CA ALA A 193 -3.47 7.69 7.63
C ALA A 193 -2.31 8.65 7.91
N SER A 194 -1.24 8.58 7.11
CA SER A 194 -0.06 9.44 7.26
C SER A 194 -0.40 10.92 7.07
N ILE A 195 -1.27 11.26 6.10
CA ILE A 195 -1.73 12.64 5.89
C ILE A 195 -2.62 13.11 7.07
N MET A 196 -3.44 12.23 7.64
CA MET A 196 -4.25 12.54 8.85
C MET A 196 -3.45 12.58 10.16
N ASN A 197 -2.14 12.30 10.14
CA ASN A 197 -1.32 12.08 11.34
C ASN A 197 -1.83 10.94 12.24
N ILE A 198 -2.43 9.91 11.65
CA ILE A 198 -2.71 8.64 12.35
C ILE A 198 -1.48 7.76 12.19
N MET A 199 -0.78 7.52 13.29
CA MET A 199 0.45 6.72 13.32
C MET A 199 0.15 5.22 13.31
N PRO A 200 1.00 4.37 12.69
CA PRO A 200 0.83 2.92 12.67
C PRO A 200 0.45 2.30 14.00
N GLU A 201 1.13 2.70 15.09
CA GLU A 201 0.94 2.15 16.44
C GLU A 201 -0.51 2.28 16.94
N GLN A 202 -1.28 3.23 16.39
CA GLN A 202 -2.67 3.44 16.76
C GLN A 202 -3.61 2.37 16.17
N TYR A 203 -3.29 1.81 15.00
CA TYR A 203 -4.13 0.87 14.27
C TYR A 203 -3.51 -0.51 14.02
N LEU A 204 -2.28 -0.76 14.47
CA LEU A 204 -1.65 -2.08 14.43
C LEU A 204 -2.17 -3.07 15.50
N LYS A 205 -3.25 -2.71 16.21
CA LYS A 205 -3.90 -3.53 17.25
C LYS A 205 -4.52 -4.79 16.67
#